data_AF-A0A6C0H4U9-F1
#
_entry.id   AF-A0A6C0H4U9-F1
#
_cell.length_a   1.000
_cell.length_b   1.000
_cell.length_c   1.000
_cell.angle_alpha   90.00
_cell.angle_beta   90.00
_cell.angle_gamma   90.00
#
_symmetry.space_group_name_H-M   'P 1'
#
loop_
_entity.id
_entity.type
_entity.pdbx_description
1 polymer ?
#
loop_
_entity_poly.entity_id
_entity_poly.type
_entity_poly.pdbx_seq_one_letter_code
_entity_poly.pdbx_strand_id
1 'polypeptide(L)'
;MYNYMSFQSIYDKYLYFIFFIKIIFIISSIVIKIKPPLKNDKWLLKFQQWKENTEFIFMISMALLIIIIFNPFYNNLQYINRETIILLFVFGIIIIISSKWNDFINNIEIIKKIKNKK
;
A
#
# COMPACT_ATOMS: atom_id res chain seq x y z
N MET A 1 15.26 1.22 -29.61
CA MET A 1 13.82 1.20 -29.93
C MET A 1 13.11 -0.07 -29.45
N TYR A 2 13.70 -1.28 -29.59
CA TYR A 2 13.10 -2.53 -29.08
C TYR A 2 12.93 -2.64 -27.55
N ASN A 3 13.87 -2.11 -26.75
CA ASN A 3 13.75 -2.15 -25.27
C ASN A 3 12.63 -1.29 -24.69
N TYR A 4 12.09 -0.35 -25.47
CA TYR A 4 11.07 0.58 -25.00
C TYR A 4 9.67 -0.06 -25.01
N MET A 5 9.37 -0.82 -26.07
CA MET A 5 8.12 -1.56 -26.21
C MET A 5 7.98 -2.68 -25.16
N SER A 6 9.08 -3.36 -24.83
CA SER A 6 9.07 -4.43 -23.83
C SER A 6 8.88 -3.89 -22.41
N PHE A 7 9.56 -2.79 -22.05
CA PHE A 7 9.41 -2.17 -20.74
C PHE A 7 7.98 -1.69 -20.51
N GLN A 8 7.39 -1.00 -21.49
CA GLN A 8 6.02 -0.51 -21.38
C GLN A 8 5.00 -1.65 -21.23
N SER A 9 5.17 -2.74 -21.98
CA SER A 9 4.32 -3.94 -21.82
C SER A 9 4.44 -4.59 -20.43
N ILE A 10 5.65 -4.65 -19.86
CA ILE A 10 5.87 -5.20 -18.51
C ILE A 10 5.27 -4.26 -17.45
N TYR A 11 5.47 -2.96 -17.62
CA TYR A 11 4.92 -1.91 -16.76
C TYR A 11 3.39 -1.95 -16.72
N ASP A 12 2.73 -2.03 -17.88
CA ASP A 12 1.28 -2.10 -17.97
C ASP A 12 0.75 -3.37 -17.28
N LYS A 13 1.38 -4.54 -17.52
CA LYS A 13 1.04 -5.80 -16.82
C LYS A 13 1.18 -5.67 -15.31
N TYR A 14 2.21 -4.97 -14.84
CA TYR A 14 2.45 -4.74 -13.43
C TYR A 14 1.39 -3.81 -12.82
N LEU A 15 0.97 -2.76 -13.53
CA LEU A 15 -0.14 -1.92 -13.11
C LEU A 15 -1.46 -2.70 -13.03
N TYR A 16 -1.76 -3.55 -14.02
CA TYR A 16 -2.93 -4.43 -13.95
C TYR A 16 -2.88 -5.39 -12.77
N PHE A 17 -1.70 -5.94 -12.46
CA PHE A 17 -1.49 -6.77 -11.27
C PHE A 17 -1.77 -6.01 -9.97
N ILE A 18 -1.27 -4.78 -9.84
CA ILE A 18 -1.55 -3.93 -8.67
C ILE A 18 -3.05 -3.63 -8.56
N PHE A 19 -3.69 -3.30 -9.67
CA PHE A 19 -5.13 -3.03 -9.71
C PHE A 19 -5.95 -4.26 -9.29
N PHE A 20 -5.56 -5.44 -9.77
CA PHE A 20 -6.17 -6.72 -9.40
C PHE A 20 -6.06 -7.00 -7.90
N ILE A 21 -4.87 -6.83 -7.30
CA ILE A 21 -4.68 -6.98 -5.84
C ILE A 21 -5.59 -6.00 -5.09
N LYS A 22 -5.73 -4.76 -5.59
CA LYS A 22 -6.57 -3.75 -4.95
C LYS A 22 -8.05 -4.15 -4.92
N ILE A 23 -8.56 -4.76 -5.99
CA ILE A 23 -9.92 -5.29 -6.04
C ILE A 23 -10.10 -6.38 -4.97
N ILE A 24 -9.17 -7.33 -4.87
CA ILE A 24 -9.21 -8.39 -3.84
C ILE A 24 -9.25 -7.78 -2.44
N PHE A 25 -8.43 -6.75 -2.18
CA PHE A 25 -8.40 -6.07 -0.89
C PHE A 25 -9.72 -5.36 -0.56
N ILE A 26 -10.35 -4.70 -1.53
CA ILE A 26 -11.64 -4.02 -1.34
C ILE A 26 -12.73 -5.04 -1.02
N ILE A 27 -12.80 -6.14 -1.78
CA ILE A 27 -13.77 -7.23 -1.54
C ILE A 27 -13.57 -7.81 -0.14
N SER A 28 -12.33 -8.13 0.23
CA SER A 28 -12.01 -8.67 1.56
C SER A 28 -12.40 -7.71 2.69
N SER A 29 -12.22 -6.40 2.48
CA SER A 29 -12.61 -5.37 3.43
C SER A 29 -14.13 -5.26 3.61
N ILE A 30 -14.89 -5.39 2.52
CA ILE A 30 -16.35 -5.38 2.57
C ILE A 30 -16.87 -6.61 3.32
N VAL A 31 -16.33 -7.80 3.02
CA VAL A 31 -16.74 -9.07 3.66
C VAL A 31 -16.57 -9.00 5.18
N ILE A 32 -15.42 -8.53 5.67
CA ILE A 32 -15.15 -8.40 7.12
C ILE A 32 -16.07 -7.37 7.78
N LYS A 33 -16.45 -6.31 7.06
CA LYS A 33 -17.36 -5.29 7.58
C LYS A 33 -18.80 -5.80 7.72
N ILE A 34 -19.24 -6.66 6.80
CA ILE A 34 -20.59 -7.26 6.84
C ILE A 34 -20.66 -8.34 7.94
N LYS A 35 -19.60 -9.14 8.08
CA LYS A 35 -19.52 -10.19 9.10
C LYS A 35 -18.29 -9.95 9.97
N PRO A 36 -18.41 -9.20 11.09
CA PRO A 36 -17.27 -8.96 11.97
C PRO A 36 -16.86 -10.24 12.70
N PRO A 37 -15.55 -10.43 12.96
CA PRO A 37 -15.04 -11.66 13.56
C PRO A 37 -15.50 -11.82 15.01
N LEU A 38 -16.35 -12.81 15.23
CA LEU A 38 -16.60 -13.34 16.56
C LEU A 38 -15.36 -14.11 17.02
N LYS A 39 -14.97 -13.98 18.29
CA LYS A 39 -13.74 -14.57 18.88
C LYS A 39 -13.57 -16.09 18.62
N ASN A 40 -14.64 -16.81 18.32
CA ASN A 40 -14.61 -18.26 18.08
C ASN A 40 -14.67 -18.67 16.60
N ASP A 41 -14.86 -17.73 15.66
CA ASP A 41 -14.89 -18.03 14.22
C ASP A 41 -13.46 -18.08 13.66
N LYS A 42 -12.82 -19.24 13.79
CA LYS A 42 -11.45 -19.51 13.28
C LYS A 42 -11.31 -19.20 11.79
N TRP A 43 -12.36 -19.38 11.00
CA TRP A 43 -12.33 -19.11 9.57
C TRP A 43 -12.24 -17.60 9.32
N LEU A 44 -13.05 -16.81 10.03
CA LEU A 44 -13.07 -15.37 9.87
C LEU A 44 -11.80 -14.70 10.39
N LEU A 45 -11.22 -15.21 11.48
CA LEU A 45 -9.90 -14.76 11.97
C LEU A 45 -8.80 -15.03 10.95
N LYS A 46 -8.77 -16.22 10.32
CA LYS A 46 -7.84 -16.51 9.22
C LYS A 46 -8.07 -15.60 8.02
N PHE A 47 -9.33 -15.31 7.69
CA PHE A 47 -9.68 -14.42 6.58
C PHE A 47 -9.21 -12.98 6.85
N GLN A 48 -9.34 -12.49 8.07
CA GLN A 48 -8.79 -11.20 8.49
C GLN A 48 -7.26 -11.16 8.33
N GLN A 49 -6.55 -12.20 8.78
CA GLN A 49 -5.10 -12.29 8.60
C GLN A 49 -4.71 -12.31 7.11
N TRP A 50 -5.47 -13.01 6.28
CA TRP A 50 -5.28 -13.00 4.82
C TRP A 50 -5.44 -11.60 4.24
N LYS A 51 -6.46 -10.84 4.68
CA LYS A 51 -6.62 -9.45 4.27
C LYS A 51 -5.39 -8.62 4.63
N GLU A 52 -4.90 -8.72 5.87
CA GLU A 52 -3.72 -7.98 6.33
C GLU A 52 -2.48 -8.33 5.47
N ASN A 53 -2.29 -9.60 5.13
CA ASN A 53 -1.21 -10.03 4.23
C ASN A 53 -1.38 -9.47 2.81
N THR A 54 -2.60 -9.42 2.26
CA THR A 54 -2.84 -8.83 0.93
C THR A 54 -2.58 -7.33 0.91
N GLU A 55 -2.85 -6.63 2.02
CA GLU A 55 -2.53 -5.21 2.17
C GLU A 55 -1.02 -4.99 2.18
N PHE A 56 -0.28 -5.86 2.89
CA PHE A 56 1.16 -5.83 2.91
C PHE A 56 1.78 -6.06 1.52
N ILE A 57 1.30 -7.06 0.79
CA ILE A 57 1.75 -7.33 -0.59
C ILE A 57 1.45 -6.13 -1.51
N PHE A 58 0.28 -5.50 -1.37
CA PHE A 58 -0.07 -4.29 -2.09
C PHE A 58 0.92 -3.14 -1.78
N MET A 59 1.22 -2.90 -0.50
CA MET A 59 2.18 -1.87 -0.09
C MET A 59 3.57 -2.10 -0.67
N ILE A 60 4.07 -3.35 -0.64
CA ILE A 60 5.35 -3.70 -1.27
C ILE A 60 5.30 -3.45 -2.78
N SER A 61 4.22 -3.85 -3.44
CA SER A 61 4.08 -3.70 -4.89
C SER A 61 4.08 -2.23 -5.29
N MET A 62 3.39 -1.39 -4.53
CA MET A 62 3.39 0.07 -4.73
C MET A 62 4.75 0.70 -4.41
N ALA A 63 5.45 0.26 -3.37
CA ALA A 63 6.80 0.73 -3.07
C ALA A 63 7.77 0.39 -4.20
N LEU A 64 7.71 -0.83 -4.75
CA LEU A 64 8.51 -1.23 -5.91
C LEU A 64 8.15 -0.40 -7.15
N LEU A 65 6.87 -0.11 -7.38
CA LEU A 65 6.42 0.78 -8.47
C LEU A 65 7.10 2.15 -8.36
N ILE A 66 7.11 2.75 -7.17
CA ILE A 66 7.76 4.04 -6.90
C ILE A 66 9.27 3.95 -7.18
N ILE A 67 9.94 2.91 -6.68
CA ILE A 67 11.39 2.72 -6.89
C ILE A 67 11.71 2.63 -8.39
N ILE A 68 10.89 1.90 -9.16
CA ILE A 68 11.10 1.74 -10.62
C ILE A 68 10.88 3.08 -11.34
N ILE A 69 9.81 3.81 -11.00
CA ILE A 69 9.44 5.07 -11.64
C ILE A 69 10.45 6.18 -11.34
N PHE A 70 10.83 6.32 -10.07
CA PHE A 70 11.73 7.37 -9.59
C PHE A 70 13.19 6.91 -9.53
N ASN A 71 13.56 5.86 -10.26
CA ASN A 71 14.93 5.41 -10.33
C ASN A 71 15.81 6.46 -11.03
N PRO A 72 16.81 7.07 -10.37
CA PRO A 72 17.63 8.13 -10.97
C PRO A 72 18.49 7.63 -12.15
N PHE A 73 18.71 6.32 -12.27
CA PHE A 73 19.52 5.73 -13.34
C PHE A 73 18.76 5.53 -14.65
N TYR A 74 17.42 5.57 -14.62
CA TYR A 74 16.57 5.38 -15.80
C TYR A 74 15.54 6.50 -15.87
N ASN A 75 15.40 7.15 -17.03
CA ASN A 75 14.40 8.21 -17.21
C ASN A 75 12.98 7.64 -17.38
N ASN A 76 12.48 6.94 -16.36
CA ASN A 76 11.19 6.25 -16.40
C ASN A 76 9.99 7.18 -16.17
N LEU A 77 10.23 8.45 -15.86
CA LEU A 77 9.19 9.47 -15.67
C LEU A 77 8.29 9.63 -16.90
N GLN A 78 8.84 9.37 -18.09
CA GLN A 78 8.11 9.41 -19.37
C GLN A 78 6.98 8.37 -19.47
N TYR A 79 6.98 7.32 -18.63
CA TYR A 79 5.94 6.28 -18.61
C TYR A 79 4.85 6.55 -17.55
N ILE A 80 4.95 7.66 -16.82
CA ILE A 80 3.94 8.05 -15.84
C ILE A 80 2.72 8.58 -16.59
N ASN A 81 1.69 7.76 -16.65
CA ASN A 81 0.38 8.17 -17.12
C ASN A 81 -0.42 8.83 -15.98
N ARG A 82 -1.47 9.59 -16.34
CA ARG A 82 -2.35 10.25 -15.37
C ARG A 82 -2.92 9.27 -14.32
N GLU A 83 -3.24 8.05 -14.74
CA GLU A 83 -3.74 6.98 -13.87
C GLU A 83 -2.72 6.59 -12.80
N THR A 84 -1.45 6.44 -13.18
CA THR A 84 -0.34 6.16 -12.25
C THR A 84 -0.16 7.29 -11.24
N ILE A 85 -0.26 8.55 -11.69
CA ILE A 85 -0.18 9.71 -10.78
C ILE A 85 -1.28 9.63 -9.71
N ILE A 86 -2.51 9.36 -10.13
CA ILE A 86 -3.65 9.23 -9.21
C ILE A 86 -3.41 8.05 -8.25
N LEU A 87 -2.95 6.91 -8.76
CA LEU A 87 -2.66 5.72 -7.96
C LEU A 87 -1.60 6.00 -6.89
N LEU A 88 -0.49 6.66 -7.27
CA LEU A 88 0.59 7.05 -6.37
C LEU A 88 0.13 8.07 -5.33
N PHE A 89 -0.69 9.05 -5.73
CA PHE A 89 -1.25 10.05 -4.82
C PHE A 89 -2.15 9.40 -3.75
N VAL A 90 -3.10 8.56 -4.19
CA VAL A 90 -3.98 7.82 -3.27
C VAL A 90 -3.16 6.90 -2.36
N PHE A 91 -2.13 6.26 -2.88
CA PHE A 91 -1.23 5.41 -2.09
C PHE A 91 -0.48 6.19 -1.00
N GLY A 92 0.04 7.38 -1.32
CA GLY A 92 0.66 8.26 -0.33
C GLY A 92 -0.30 8.64 0.80
N ILE A 93 -1.55 8.98 0.47
CA ILE A 93 -2.59 9.27 1.46
C ILE A 93 -2.85 8.03 2.35
N ILE A 94 -2.95 6.84 1.75
CA ILE A 94 -3.16 5.60 2.50
C ILE A 94 -2.03 5.36 3.49
N ILE A 95 -0.76 5.52 3.10
CA ILE A 95 0.40 5.37 4.00
C ILE A 95 0.28 6.33 5.18
N ILE A 96 -0.05 7.60 4.91
CA ILE A 96 -0.21 8.60 5.96
C ILE A 96 -1.31 8.16 6.92
N ILE A 97 -2.47 7.71 6.45
CA ILE A 97 -3.58 7.33 7.34
C ILE A 97 -3.29 6.02 8.09
N SER A 98 -2.66 5.04 7.44
CA SER A 98 -2.42 3.70 8.02
C SER A 98 -1.23 3.66 8.99
N SER A 99 -0.36 4.67 8.96
CA SER A 99 0.80 4.74 9.84
C SER A 99 0.38 4.88 11.31
N LYS A 100 1.04 4.12 12.20
CA LYS A 100 0.84 4.19 13.65
C LYS A 100 1.49 5.44 14.25
N TRP A 101 0.92 6.62 13.97
CA TRP A 101 1.44 7.90 14.45
C TRP A 101 1.61 7.96 15.96
N ASN A 102 0.75 7.28 16.72
CA ASN A 102 0.86 7.22 18.18
C ASN A 102 2.20 6.62 18.63
N ASP A 103 2.70 5.58 17.96
CA ASP A 103 3.98 4.96 18.31
C ASP A 103 5.16 5.88 17.96
N PHE A 104 5.05 6.60 16.84
CA PHE A 104 6.04 7.60 16.44
C PHE A 104 6.08 8.77 17.43
N ILE A 105 4.93 9.36 17.74
CA ILE A 105 4.79 10.53 18.62
C ILE A 105 5.19 10.18 20.06
N ASN A 106 4.79 9.02 20.60
CA ASN A 106 5.14 8.61 21.96
C ASN A 106 6.64 8.36 22.18
N ASN A 107 7.39 8.08 21.11
CA ASN A 107 8.83 7.86 21.18
C ASN A 107 9.67 9.14 21.14
N ILE A 108 9.07 10.30 20.84
CA ILE A 108 9.76 11.58 20.84
C ILE A 108 10.11 11.99 22.27
N GLU A 109 11.41 12.14 22.56
CA GLU A 109 11.93 12.49 23.89
C GLU A 109 11.34 13.79 24.46
N ILE A 110 11.04 14.76 23.60
CA ILE A 110 10.42 16.04 23.98
C ILE A 110 9.03 15.81 24.60
N ILE A 111 8.24 14.88 24.04
CA ILE A 111 6.89 14.56 24.52
C ILE A 111 6.98 13.74 25.82
N LYS A 112 7.98 12.87 25.95
CA LYS A 112 8.29 12.18 27.21
C LYS A 112 8.63 13.17 28.33
N LYS A 113 9.45 14.19 28.05
CA LYS A 113 9.79 15.26 29.01
C LYS A 113 8.58 16.09 29.43
N ILE A 114 7.64 16.36 28.52
CA ILE A 114 6.40 17.09 28.83
C ILE A 114 5.44 16.22 29.68
N LYS A 115 5.32 14.93 29.37
CA LYS A 115 4.50 13.98 30.18
C LYS A 115 5.05 13.80 31.60
N ASN A 116 6.38 13.73 31.77
CA ASN A 116 7.01 13.55 33.09
C ASN A 116 7.06 14.83 33.96
N LYS A 117 6.66 15.99 33.42
CA LYS A 117 6.58 17.26 34.16
C LYS A 117 5.17 17.54 34.73
N LYS A 118 4.18 16.70 34.43
CA LYS A 118 2.85 16.70 35.04
C LYS A 118 2.78 15.59 36.08
#